data_AF-A0AAI8XA26-F1
#
_entry.id   AF-A0AAI8XA26-F1
#
_cell.length_a   1.000
_cell.length_b   1.000
_cell.length_c   1.000
_cell.angle_alpha   90.00
_cell.angle_beta   90.00
_cell.angle_gamma   90.00
#
_symmetry.space_group_name_H-M   'P 1'
#
loop_
_entity.id
_entity.type
_entity.pdbx_description
1 polymer ?
#
loop_
_entity_poly.entity_id
_entity_poly.type
_entity_poly.pdbx_seq_one_letter_code
_entity_poly.pdbx_strand_id
1 'polypeptide(L)'
;MAEAFQPELWRCLTVGILAGNVYLCRTISAGGLPATSGSGKTPCKSDCEDAAMEYREISDDYSVSGQIQPEDVAAIKEAGFKSVICNRPDDEQPGQPSAKSIGSAVEAAGLAFRYIPVISGQITAENVEDQAEALDEMEGPVFAYCRSGARCTNLYGLIQQSKG
;
A
#
# COMPACT_ATOMS: atom_id res chain seq x y z
N MET A 1 -11.39 -59.15 -13.13
CA MET A 1 -11.36 -57.92 -12.33
C MET A 1 -9.95 -57.80 -11.81
N ALA A 2 -9.15 -56.94 -12.44
CA ALA A 2 -7.72 -56.79 -12.20
C ALA A 2 -7.36 -55.30 -12.28
N GLU A 3 -6.50 -54.90 -11.34
CA GLU A 3 -5.88 -53.58 -11.12
C GLU A 3 -5.03 -53.08 -12.29
N ALA A 4 -4.86 -51.75 -12.37
CA ALA A 4 -3.75 -50.99 -12.98
C ALA A 4 -4.18 -49.51 -13.05
N PHE A 5 -3.39 -48.44 -12.91
CA PHE A 5 -2.00 -48.14 -12.57
C PHE A 5 -1.94 -46.59 -12.71
N GLN A 6 -1.39 -45.83 -11.76
CA GLN A 6 -1.06 -44.38 -11.93
C GLN A 6 0.13 -44.24 -12.94
N PRO A 7 0.54 -43.09 -13.55
CA PRO A 7 0.74 -41.76 -12.93
C PRO A 7 0.73 -40.54 -13.92
N GLU A 8 1.51 -39.51 -13.58
CA GLU A 8 1.48 -38.07 -13.86
C GLU A 8 2.07 -37.57 -15.21
N LEU A 9 1.98 -36.24 -15.40
CA LEU A 9 2.78 -35.33 -16.27
C LEU A 9 2.36 -35.21 -17.75
N TRP A 10 1.99 -34.00 -18.19
CA TRP A 10 2.83 -33.22 -19.11
C TRP A 10 2.37 -31.75 -19.26
N ARG A 11 3.37 -30.87 -19.11
CA ARG A 11 3.41 -29.44 -19.44
C ARG A 11 2.91 -29.16 -20.86
N CYS A 12 2.12 -28.10 -21.05
CA CYS A 12 1.94 -27.51 -22.39
C CYS A 12 2.53 -26.10 -22.39
N LEU A 13 3.77 -25.99 -22.87
CA LEU A 13 4.45 -24.75 -23.19
C LEU A 13 4.76 -24.81 -24.69
N THR A 14 4.00 -24.07 -25.49
CA THR A 14 4.41 -23.76 -26.86
C THR A 14 4.18 -22.27 -27.12
N VAL A 15 5.30 -21.58 -27.25
CA VAL A 15 5.47 -20.22 -27.75
C VAL A 15 4.92 -20.14 -29.17
N GLY A 16 4.03 -19.19 -29.42
CA GLY A 16 3.59 -18.78 -30.75
C GLY A 16 3.66 -17.26 -30.88
N ILE A 17 4.73 -16.76 -31.48
CA ILE A 17 4.85 -15.37 -31.95
C ILE A 17 4.33 -15.36 -33.39
N LEU A 18 3.38 -14.46 -33.72
CA LEU A 18 3.46 -13.57 -34.89
C LEU A 18 2.21 -12.68 -35.07
N ALA A 19 2.52 -11.41 -35.32
CA ALA A 19 1.80 -10.43 -36.14
C ALA A 19 0.55 -9.73 -35.58
N GLY A 20 0.74 -8.45 -35.22
CA GLY A 20 0.14 -7.39 -36.05
C GLY A 20 -1.24 -6.87 -35.67
N ASN A 21 -1.25 -5.88 -34.79
CA ASN A 21 -2.11 -4.68 -34.77
C ASN A 21 -3.63 -4.77 -34.55
N VAL A 22 -4.00 -3.97 -33.54
CA VAL A 22 -5.12 -3.01 -33.52
C VAL A 22 -6.51 -3.62 -33.38
N TYR A 23 -6.97 -3.59 -32.13
CA TYR A 23 -8.40 -3.65 -31.83
C TYR A 23 -9.10 -2.46 -32.50
N LEU A 24 -9.90 -2.77 -33.51
CA LEU A 24 -10.76 -1.83 -34.21
C LEU A 24 -11.95 -1.47 -33.31
N CYS A 25 -11.91 -0.24 -32.82
CA CYS A 25 -13.03 0.51 -32.28
C CYS A 25 -14.27 0.37 -33.19
N ARG A 26 -15.38 -0.16 -32.65
CA ARG A 26 -16.65 -0.28 -33.37
C ARG A 26 -17.39 1.06 -33.29
N THR A 27 -17.58 1.63 -34.48
CA THR A 27 -18.32 2.84 -34.87
C THR A 27 -19.57 3.22 -34.06
N ILE A 28 -19.50 4.43 -33.50
CA ILE A 28 -20.44 5.55 -33.49
C ILE A 28 -21.76 5.30 -34.28
N SER A 29 -22.91 5.43 -33.58
CA SER A 29 -24.18 5.82 -34.20
C SER A 29 -24.57 7.20 -33.68
N ALA A 30 -24.79 8.11 -34.63
CA ALA A 30 -25.20 9.48 -34.42
C ALA A 30 -26.61 9.59 -33.84
N GLY A 31 -26.78 10.49 -32.88
CA GLY A 31 -28.05 10.97 -32.36
C GLY A 31 -27.78 12.25 -31.58
N GLY A 32 -27.83 13.38 -32.27
CA GLY A 32 -27.49 14.69 -31.72
C GLY A 32 -28.49 15.18 -30.68
N LEU A 33 -27.95 15.81 -29.63
CA LEU A 33 -28.66 16.72 -28.73
C LEU A 33 -27.73 17.92 -28.44
N PRO A 34 -28.30 19.13 -28.28
CA PRO A 34 -27.57 20.37 -28.44
C PRO A 34 -26.64 20.70 -27.27
N ALA A 35 -25.55 21.38 -27.61
CA ALA A 35 -24.59 21.95 -26.70
C ALA A 35 -25.26 22.92 -25.72
N THR A 36 -25.05 22.69 -24.42
CA THR A 36 -25.06 23.75 -23.41
C THR A 36 -23.65 23.84 -22.82
N SER A 37 -23.16 25.07 -22.83
CA SER A 37 -21.88 25.52 -22.29
C SER A 37 -21.77 25.24 -20.79
N GLY A 38 -20.64 24.67 -20.35
CA GLY A 38 -20.31 24.55 -18.93
C GLY A 38 -18.88 24.06 -18.74
N SER A 39 -17.98 24.99 -18.39
CA SER A 39 -16.78 24.86 -17.56
C SER A 39 -15.88 23.63 -17.76
N GLY A 40 -14.66 23.90 -18.24
CA GLY A 40 -13.63 22.90 -18.46
C GLY A 40 -13.15 22.18 -17.20
N LYS A 41 -12.72 20.93 -17.48
CA LYS A 41 -11.75 20.09 -16.75
C LYS A 41 -12.19 19.54 -15.40
N THR A 42 -12.92 18.42 -15.47
CA THR A 42 -12.57 17.21 -14.71
C THR A 42 -12.83 16.02 -15.62
N PRO A 43 -11.85 15.17 -15.97
CA PRO A 43 -12.20 13.87 -16.51
C PRO A 43 -12.85 13.08 -15.38
N CYS A 44 -14.09 12.67 -15.63
CA CYS A 44 -14.71 11.46 -15.12
C CYS A 44 -13.66 10.47 -14.57
N LYS A 45 -13.56 10.38 -13.25
CA LYS A 45 -13.21 9.15 -12.55
C LYS A 45 -14.40 8.78 -11.68
N SER A 46 -15.46 8.37 -12.36
CA SER A 46 -16.58 7.67 -11.75
C SER A 46 -16.19 6.18 -11.66
N ASP A 47 -16.12 5.67 -10.44
CA ASP A 47 -16.47 4.30 -10.07
C ASP A 47 -15.63 3.17 -10.71
N CYS A 48 -14.38 3.12 -10.30
CA CYS A 48 -13.64 1.87 -10.16
C CYS A 48 -13.03 1.83 -8.76
N GLU A 49 -13.89 1.80 -7.73
CA GLU A 49 -13.45 1.46 -6.37
C GLU A 49 -13.12 -0.03 -6.29
N ASP A 50 -12.02 -0.37 -6.95
CA ASP A 50 -11.14 -1.48 -6.56
C ASP A 50 -10.72 -1.19 -5.12
N ALA A 51 -10.69 -2.21 -4.25
CA ALA A 51 -10.53 -2.10 -2.80
C ALA A 51 -9.14 -1.55 -2.40
N ALA A 52 -8.90 -0.29 -2.72
CA ALA A 52 -7.68 0.41 -2.48
C ALA A 52 -7.58 0.69 -0.99
N MET A 53 -6.49 0.19 -0.40
CA MET A 53 -6.10 0.50 0.96
C MET A 53 -6.09 2.02 1.18
N GLU A 54 -6.74 2.50 2.24
CA GLU A 54 -6.79 3.94 2.53
C GLU A 54 -5.52 4.42 3.25
N TYR A 55 -4.80 5.37 2.64
CA TYR A 55 -3.67 6.06 3.25
C TYR A 55 -3.69 7.56 2.91
N ARG A 56 -3.00 8.35 3.73
CA ARG A 56 -2.86 9.79 3.57
C ARG A 56 -1.39 10.15 3.39
N GLU A 57 -1.08 10.79 2.28
CA GLU A 57 0.25 11.31 1.98
C GLU A 57 0.52 12.56 2.83
N ILE A 58 1.66 12.61 3.50
CA ILE A 58 2.11 13.78 4.29
C ILE A 58 3.21 14.53 3.52
N SER A 59 4.10 13.79 2.86
CA SER A 59 5.14 14.27 1.96
C SER A 59 5.35 13.25 0.84
N ASP A 60 6.15 13.61 -0.17
CA ASP A 60 6.47 12.73 -1.31
C ASP A 60 7.09 11.38 -0.86
N ASP A 61 7.79 11.36 0.27
CA ASP A 61 8.49 10.18 0.80
C ASP A 61 7.85 9.59 2.08
N TYR A 62 6.76 10.16 2.60
CA TYR A 62 6.14 9.71 3.83
C TYR A 62 4.61 9.73 3.79
N SER A 63 4.01 8.56 3.96
CA SER A 63 2.57 8.34 4.01
C SER A 63 2.14 7.72 5.32
N VAL A 64 0.91 8.01 5.75
CA VAL A 64 0.32 7.49 6.99
C VAL A 64 -0.99 6.76 6.76
N SER A 65 -1.25 5.71 7.53
CA SER A 65 -2.53 4.99 7.49
C SER A 65 -3.00 4.54 8.88
N GLY A 66 -4.26 4.08 8.92
CA GLY A 66 -4.85 3.38 10.06
C GLY A 66 -4.31 1.95 10.20
N GLN A 67 -5.02 1.12 10.96
CA GLN A 67 -4.60 -0.26 11.16
C GLN A 67 -4.64 -1.04 9.84
N ILE A 68 -3.56 -1.75 9.55
CA ILE A 68 -3.41 -2.61 8.36
C ILE A 68 -3.46 -4.08 8.76
N GLN A 69 -3.80 -4.94 7.80
CA GLN A 69 -3.69 -6.39 7.93
C GLN A 69 -2.50 -6.94 7.15
N PRO A 70 -2.03 -8.17 7.46
CA PRO A 70 -0.97 -8.82 6.69
C PRO A 70 -1.31 -8.97 5.21
N GLU A 71 -2.60 -9.09 4.87
CA GLU A 71 -3.07 -9.21 3.49
C GLU A 71 -2.90 -7.91 2.68
N ASP A 72 -2.94 -6.75 3.35
CA ASP A 72 -2.81 -5.43 2.71
C ASP A 72 -1.37 -5.14 2.26
N VAL A 73 -0.39 -5.91 2.74
CA VAL A 73 1.04 -5.71 2.43
C VAL A 73 1.31 -5.82 0.91
N ALA A 74 0.57 -6.68 0.21
CA ALA A 74 0.67 -6.76 -1.25
C ALA A 74 0.27 -5.44 -1.91
N ALA A 75 -0.84 -4.84 -1.48
CA ALA A 75 -1.30 -3.55 -1.98
C ALA A 75 -0.32 -2.41 -1.63
N ILE A 76 0.29 -2.44 -0.44
CA ILE A 76 1.35 -1.48 -0.04
C ILE A 76 2.53 -1.54 -1.01
N LYS A 77 2.97 -2.75 -1.37
CA LYS A 77 4.04 -2.93 -2.35
C LYS A 77 3.65 -2.45 -3.75
N GLU A 78 2.42 -2.77 -4.19
CA GLU A 78 1.91 -2.34 -5.49
C GLU A 78 1.74 -0.82 -5.60
N ALA A 79 1.43 -0.16 -4.49
CA ALA A 79 1.42 1.30 -4.39
C ALA A 79 2.82 1.94 -4.48
N GLY A 80 3.89 1.14 -4.45
CA GLY A 80 5.27 1.60 -4.65
C GLY A 80 6.03 1.93 -3.37
N PHE A 81 5.47 1.64 -2.19
CA PHE A 81 6.18 1.78 -0.92
C PHE A 81 7.31 0.77 -0.81
N LYS A 82 8.43 1.19 -0.22
CA LYS A 82 9.61 0.33 0.01
C LYS A 82 9.79 -0.09 1.47
N SER A 83 9.25 0.72 2.37
CA SER A 83 9.52 0.66 3.79
C SER A 83 8.23 0.85 4.59
N VAL A 84 8.05 0.06 5.65
CA VAL A 84 6.88 0.09 6.51
C VAL A 84 7.29 0.31 7.97
N ILE A 85 6.68 1.29 8.63
CA ILE A 85 6.91 1.61 10.04
C ILE A 85 5.63 1.39 10.85
N CYS A 86 5.71 0.58 11.89
CA CYS A 86 4.64 0.40 12.85
C CYS A 86 4.85 1.29 14.08
N ASN A 87 3.95 2.24 14.30
CA ASN A 87 3.95 3.08 15.51
C ASN A 87 2.91 2.64 16.55
N ARG A 88 2.33 1.45 16.40
CA ARG A 88 1.33 0.90 17.33
C ARG A 88 1.98 -0.11 18.27
N PRO A 89 1.93 0.08 19.61
CA PRO A 89 2.36 -0.95 20.54
C PRO A 89 1.48 -2.19 20.38
N ASP A 90 2.05 -3.37 20.59
CA ASP A 90 1.28 -4.61 20.57
C ASP A 90 0.33 -4.67 21.78
N ASP A 91 -0.73 -5.48 21.66
CA ASP A 91 -1.73 -5.71 22.72
C ASP A 91 -2.54 -4.47 23.17
N GLU A 92 -2.65 -3.42 22.34
CA GLU A 92 -3.48 -2.24 22.66
C GLU A 92 -5.00 -2.56 22.61
N GLN A 93 -5.42 -3.53 21.80
CA GLN A 93 -6.84 -3.92 21.64
C GLN A 93 -7.01 -5.43 21.36
N PRO A 94 -8.06 -6.09 21.89
CA PRO A 94 -8.39 -7.46 21.50
C PRO A 94 -8.64 -7.56 19.99
N GLY A 95 -8.00 -8.53 19.34
CA GLY A 95 -8.09 -8.74 17.89
C GLY A 95 -7.12 -7.88 17.07
N GLN A 96 -6.20 -7.15 17.71
CA GLN A 96 -5.11 -6.46 17.03
C GLN A 96 -4.15 -7.47 16.36
N PRO A 97 -3.83 -7.32 15.07
CA PRO A 97 -2.75 -8.08 14.46
C PRO A 97 -1.42 -7.68 15.10
N SER A 98 -0.60 -8.67 15.44
CA SER A 98 0.71 -8.39 16.05
C SER A 98 1.64 -7.73 15.04
N ALA A 99 2.45 -6.78 15.50
CA ALA A 99 3.47 -6.15 14.69
C ALA A 99 4.43 -7.19 14.10
N LYS A 100 4.67 -8.30 14.82
CA LYS A 100 5.43 -9.45 14.32
C LYS A 100 4.78 -10.11 13.11
N SER A 101 3.47 -10.35 13.14
CA SER A 101 2.76 -10.99 12.02
C SER A 101 2.78 -10.10 10.77
N ILE A 102 2.59 -8.79 10.95
CA ILE A 102 2.67 -7.82 9.85
C ILE A 102 4.11 -7.73 9.34
N GLY A 103 5.09 -7.62 10.24
CA GLY A 103 6.51 -7.56 9.90
C GLY A 103 6.94 -8.75 9.06
N SER A 104 6.57 -9.98 9.44
CA SER A 104 6.86 -11.17 8.63
C SER A 104 6.24 -11.13 7.24
N ALA A 105 5.04 -10.56 7.07
CA ALA A 105 4.42 -10.39 5.76
C ALA A 105 5.13 -9.31 4.92
N VAL A 106 5.52 -8.20 5.55
CA VAL A 106 6.29 -7.10 4.94
C VAL A 106 7.65 -7.59 4.45
N GLU A 107 8.38 -8.30 5.30
CA GLU A 107 9.67 -8.89 4.97
C GLU A 107 9.54 -9.96 3.86
N ALA A 108 8.49 -10.79 3.91
CA ALA A 108 8.20 -11.77 2.86
C ALA A 108 7.87 -11.11 1.51
N ALA A 109 7.28 -9.91 1.53
CA ALA A 109 7.06 -9.09 0.35
C ALA A 109 8.33 -8.40 -0.16
N GLY A 110 9.44 -8.45 0.59
CA GLY A 110 10.71 -7.80 0.25
C GLY A 110 10.75 -6.31 0.55
N LEU A 111 9.93 -5.86 1.50
CA LEU A 111 9.92 -4.51 2.03
C LEU A 111 10.66 -4.45 3.37
N ALA A 112 11.22 -3.29 3.70
CA ALA A 112 11.84 -3.09 5.01
C ALA A 112 10.77 -2.83 6.09
N PHE A 113 10.88 -3.45 7.26
CA PHE A 113 9.96 -3.25 8.37
C PHE A 113 10.68 -2.68 9.60
N ARG A 114 10.09 -1.65 10.21
CA ARG A 114 10.56 -1.10 11.49
C ARG A 114 9.43 -1.01 12.50
N TYR A 115 9.70 -1.43 13.72
CA TYR A 115 8.78 -1.36 14.84
C TYR A 115 9.24 -0.30 15.84
N ILE A 116 8.46 0.77 15.99
CA ILE A 116 8.75 1.89 16.91
C ILE A 116 7.49 2.14 17.75
N PRO A 117 7.29 1.41 18.85
CA PRO A 117 6.08 1.50 19.64
C PRO A 117 5.97 2.88 20.30
N VAL A 118 4.91 3.62 19.95
CA VAL A 118 4.66 4.96 20.49
C VAL A 118 3.33 4.92 21.24
N ILE A 119 3.28 5.44 22.47
CA ILE A 119 2.02 5.51 23.22
C ILE A 119 1.30 6.81 22.87
N SER A 120 -0.02 6.74 22.60
CA SER A 120 -0.82 7.94 22.32
C SER A 120 -0.74 8.94 23.48
N GLY A 121 -0.38 10.19 23.17
CA GLY A 121 -0.27 11.26 24.17
C GLY A 121 1.02 11.24 24.99
N GLN A 122 1.91 10.26 24.76
CA GLN A 122 3.23 10.15 25.40
C GLN A 122 4.31 9.95 24.33
N ILE A 123 4.43 10.93 23.43
CA ILE A 123 5.54 10.96 22.47
C ILE A 123 6.77 11.49 23.21
N THR A 124 7.84 10.70 23.27
CA THR A 124 9.13 11.08 23.88
C THR A 124 10.09 11.58 22.81
N ALA A 125 11.20 12.19 23.24
CA ALA A 125 12.28 12.58 22.33
C ALA A 125 12.95 11.35 21.68
N GLU A 126 13.14 10.28 22.43
CA GLU A 126 13.69 9.01 21.91
C GLU A 126 12.85 8.47 20.74
N ASN A 127 11.52 8.51 20.84
CA ASN A 127 10.64 8.08 19.74
C ASN A 127 10.79 8.95 18.48
N VAL A 128 11.09 10.24 18.64
CA VAL A 128 11.35 11.17 17.53
C VAL A 128 12.69 10.84 16.88
N GLU A 129 13.72 10.61 17.69
CA GLU A 129 15.07 10.25 17.23
C GLU A 129 15.07 8.88 16.52
N ASP A 130 14.48 7.85 17.13
CA ASP A 130 14.37 6.50 16.55
C ASP A 130 13.68 6.51 15.19
N GLN A 131 12.61 7.30 15.05
CA GLN A 131 11.90 7.39 13.78
C GLN A 131 12.63 8.29 12.79
N ALA A 132 13.32 9.34 13.23
CA ALA A 132 14.17 10.14 12.35
C ALA A 132 15.30 9.28 11.77
N GLU A 133 16.00 8.50 12.61
CA GLU A 133 17.03 7.54 12.19
C GLU A 133 16.47 6.53 11.21
N ALA A 134 15.30 5.93 11.49
CA ALA A 134 14.66 5.00 10.57
C ALA A 134 14.34 5.66 9.21
N LEU A 135 13.94 6.93 9.17
CA LEU A 135 13.69 7.64 7.91
C LEU A 135 14.97 7.97 7.13
N ASP A 136 16.12 8.12 7.81
CA ASP A 136 17.41 8.35 7.17
C ASP A 136 18.08 7.04 6.70
N GLU A 137 17.85 5.92 7.40
CA GLU A 137 18.39 4.60 7.05
C GLU A 137 17.57 3.87 5.99
N MET A 138 16.24 4.00 6.02
CA MET A 138 15.34 3.24 5.16
C MET A 138 15.14 3.90 3.79
N GLU A 139 14.93 3.09 2.75
CA GLU A 139 14.60 3.62 1.43
C GLU A 139 13.15 4.10 1.38
N GLY A 140 12.93 5.32 0.86
CA GLY A 140 11.62 5.87 0.58
C GLY A 140 11.02 5.35 -0.75
N PRO A 141 9.69 5.43 -0.91
CA PRO A 141 8.73 6.06 0.00
C PRO A 141 8.35 5.15 1.19
N VAL A 142 8.16 5.79 2.36
CA VAL A 142 7.90 5.14 3.65
C VAL A 142 6.40 5.18 3.98
N PHE A 143 5.89 4.03 4.43
CA PHE A 143 4.53 3.84 4.87
C PHE A 143 4.47 3.64 6.38
N ALA A 144 3.95 4.61 7.12
CA ALA A 144 3.80 4.50 8.57
C ALA A 144 2.33 4.24 8.96
N TYR A 145 2.10 3.33 9.91
CA TYR A 145 0.75 3.05 10.37
C TYR A 145 0.65 3.00 11.90
N CYS A 146 -0.56 3.32 12.38
CA CYS A 146 -0.93 3.11 13.76
C CYS A 146 -2.39 2.67 13.85
N ARG A 147 -3.14 3.08 14.88
CA ARG A 147 -4.58 2.79 14.96
C ARG A 147 -5.39 3.62 13.96
N SER A 148 -5.06 4.90 13.80
CA SER A 148 -5.82 5.86 12.97
C SER A 148 -4.95 6.80 12.12
N GLY A 149 -3.64 6.58 12.05
CA GLY A 149 -2.67 7.47 11.39
C GLY A 149 -2.28 8.74 12.18
N ALA A 150 -3.05 9.16 13.19
CA ALA A 150 -2.80 10.41 13.92
C ALA A 150 -1.45 10.41 14.67
N ARG A 151 -1.06 9.26 15.23
CA ARG A 151 0.20 9.13 15.98
C ARG A 151 1.42 9.31 15.07
N CYS A 152 1.41 8.63 13.93
CA CYS A 152 2.43 8.74 12.89
C CYS A 152 2.54 10.17 12.34
N THR A 153 1.41 10.87 12.21
CA THR A 153 1.35 12.26 11.74
C THR A 153 2.00 13.21 12.74
N ASN A 154 1.62 13.11 14.02
CA ASN A 154 2.17 13.97 15.06
C ASN A 154 3.67 13.73 15.25
N LEU A 155 4.08 12.47 15.23
CA LEU A 155 5.48 12.07 15.35
C LEU A 155 6.31 12.63 14.18
N TYR A 156 5.81 12.50 12.94
CA TYR A 156 6.46 13.11 11.77
C TYR A 156 6.56 14.63 11.88
N GLY A 157 5.51 15.30 12.34
CA GLY A 157 5.52 16.76 12.55
C GLY A 157 6.57 17.22 13.58
N LEU A 158 6.85 16.41 14.59
CA LEU A 158 7.92 16.68 15.57
C LEU A 158 9.31 16.46 14.96
N ILE A 159 9.49 15.43 14.14
CA ILE A 159 10.75 15.19 13.40
C ILE A 159 11.06 16.39 12.49
N GLN A 160 10.07 16.89 11.75
CA GLN A 160 10.27 18.05 10.87
C GLN A 160 10.64 19.32 11.64
N GLN A 161 10.07 19.53 12.83
CA GLN A 161 10.44 20.64 13.72
C GLN A 161 11.85 20.49 14.30
N SER A 162 12.33 19.26 14.50
CA SER A 162 13.68 19.00 15.00
C SER A 162 14.76 19.11 13.92
N LYS A 163 14.40 18.89 12.65
CA LYS A 163 15.32 18.97 11.49
C LYS A 163 15.45 20.39 10.91
N GLY A 164 14.54 21.31 11.27
CA GLY A 164 14.53 22.71 10.82
C GLY A 164 15.14 23.68 11.82
#